data_AF-A0A3N2D5A9-F1
#
_entry.id   AF-A0A3N2D5A9-F1
#
_cell.length_a   1.000
_cell.length_b   1.000
_cell.length_c   1.000
_cell.angle_alpha   90.00
_cell.angle_beta   90.00
_cell.angle_gamma   90.00
#
_symmetry.space_group_name_H-M   'P 1'
#
loop_
_entity.id
_entity.type
_entity.pdbx_description
1 polymer ?
#
loop_
_entity_poly.entity_id
_entity_poly.type
_entity_poly.pdbx_seq_one_letter_code
_entity_poly.pdbx_strand_id
1 'polypeptide(L)'
;MNHDQQPPQTLHALLQRLGLQLTCYDFGRRIQQLPDAVWQSFEDLQRPYPQPYLRHACLAMVIQDGTVEMQSNPMLWFIRLPLDEFSMLDVGSRDLFIGAILHRLGRQMEQLQQNGESVDLLADNPFVFTPPEERLCQLHAILRADLCLPPSAHQAAALDYLQHSLGANEGDNWQHLELAGLADIAARLQEHHSLLEQSLPQLPLPVLAALCQGFENRTIDSQLSKLIEQRLKDYLQQTGDDAPLLPSLLRGLSQSTDLAQLRQLVIELLQSPHGQQLELLATLSSRFHLLLVDKLVCSLFLEQLAASPSASHAFSQLVAELLSLNTLKPTLIHCLLTEQRSPALASAADAFIAQATNNN
;
A
#
# COMPACT_ATOMS: atom_id res chain seq x y z
N MET A 1 19.80 -14.92 38.07
CA MET A 1 20.04 -15.30 36.67
C MET A 1 19.81 -14.05 35.85
N ASN A 2 20.86 -13.52 35.21
CA ASN A 2 20.77 -12.27 34.47
C ASN A 2 19.88 -12.45 33.24
N HIS A 3 18.76 -11.71 33.15
CA HIS A 3 17.92 -11.67 31.96
C HIS A 3 18.63 -11.05 30.73
N ASP A 4 19.85 -10.55 30.89
CA ASP A 4 20.66 -9.90 29.85
C ASP A 4 21.40 -10.85 28.89
N GLN A 5 21.35 -12.18 29.10
CA GLN A 5 22.10 -13.13 28.26
C GLN A 5 21.26 -13.90 27.22
N GLN A 6 19.93 -13.71 27.19
CA GLN A 6 19.11 -14.31 26.13
C GLN A 6 19.15 -13.44 24.87
N PRO A 7 19.39 -14.03 23.67
CA PRO A 7 19.32 -13.28 22.43
C PRO A 7 17.94 -12.63 22.27
N PRO A 8 17.85 -11.41 21.73
CA PRO A 8 16.57 -10.75 21.55
C PRO A 8 15.69 -11.62 20.65
N GLN A 9 14.46 -11.88 21.09
CA GLN A 9 13.51 -12.73 20.38
C GLN A 9 12.64 -11.93 19.39
N THR A 10 12.77 -10.60 19.39
CA THR A 10 12.00 -9.68 18.56
C THR A 10 12.93 -8.60 18.00
N LEU A 11 12.62 -8.09 16.80
CA LEU A 11 13.29 -6.97 16.16
C LEU A 11 13.13 -5.70 16.99
N HIS A 12 11.95 -5.49 17.58
CA HIS A 12 11.75 -4.37 18.49
C HIS A 12 12.77 -4.41 19.65
N ALA A 13 12.92 -5.56 20.31
CA ALA A 13 13.89 -5.72 21.40
C ALA A 13 15.34 -5.66 20.91
N LEU A 14 15.64 -6.16 19.72
CA LEU A 14 16.97 -6.08 19.13
C LEU A 14 17.40 -4.62 18.94
N LEU A 15 16.59 -3.83 18.22
CA LEU A 15 16.91 -2.44 17.93
C LEU A 15 16.94 -1.58 19.20
N GLN A 16 16.01 -1.81 20.13
CA GLN A 16 16.02 -1.13 21.42
C GLN A 16 17.30 -1.40 22.22
N ARG A 17 17.82 -2.63 22.21
CA ARG A 17 19.12 -2.97 22.86
C ARG A 17 20.30 -2.27 22.20
N LEU A 18 20.21 -1.96 20.91
CA LEU A 18 21.21 -1.19 20.17
C LEU A 18 21.09 0.33 20.40
N GLY A 19 20.13 0.77 21.24
CA GLY A 19 19.86 2.20 21.47
C GLY A 19 19.14 2.88 20.30
N LEU A 20 18.57 2.11 19.38
CA LEU A 20 17.89 2.59 18.19
C LEU A 20 16.38 2.68 18.43
N GLN A 21 15.79 3.79 18.02
CA GLN A 21 14.35 4.01 17.94
C GLN A 21 13.84 3.46 16.60
N LEU A 22 12.77 2.68 16.66
CA LEU A 22 12.13 2.07 15.51
C LEU A 22 10.72 2.65 15.36
N THR A 23 10.41 3.20 14.20
CA THR A 23 9.03 3.48 13.77
C THR A 23 8.70 2.59 12.58
N CYS A 24 7.59 1.86 12.64
CA CYS A 24 7.16 0.99 11.55
C CYS A 24 6.07 1.65 10.70
N TYR A 25 6.14 1.45 9.39
CA TYR A 25 5.07 1.75 8.45
C TYR A 25 4.66 0.46 7.75
N ASP A 26 3.35 0.23 7.61
CA ASP A 26 2.85 -0.72 6.63
C ASP A 26 3.28 -0.22 5.26
N PHE A 27 3.75 -1.15 4.44
CA PHE A 27 4.21 -0.89 3.08
C PHE A 27 3.57 -1.86 2.08
N GLY A 28 2.53 -2.58 2.50
CA GLY A 28 1.80 -3.53 1.68
C GLY A 28 0.73 -2.81 0.88
N ARG A 29 -0.49 -2.85 1.41
CA ARG A 29 -1.68 -2.27 0.75
C ARG A 29 -1.57 -0.75 0.65
N ARG A 30 -1.02 -0.07 1.66
CA ARG A 30 -0.88 1.39 1.71
C ARG A 30 0.38 1.74 2.50
N ILE A 31 0.86 2.96 2.38
CA ILE A 31 1.91 3.49 3.27
C ILE A 31 1.22 4.19 4.44
N GLN A 32 1.28 3.59 5.62
CA GLN A 32 0.67 4.13 6.83
C GLN A 32 1.48 3.75 8.05
N GLN A 33 1.58 4.66 9.02
CA GLN A 33 2.27 4.37 10.27
C GLN A 33 1.56 3.24 11.01
N LEU A 34 2.32 2.23 11.42
CA LEU A 34 1.88 1.20 12.35
C LEU A 34 2.19 1.69 13.77
N PRO A 35 1.18 1.87 14.64
CA PRO A 35 1.44 2.25 16.01
C PRO A 35 2.33 1.22 16.72
N ASP A 36 3.25 1.66 17.57
CA ASP A 36 4.23 0.78 18.24
C ASP A 36 3.57 -0.38 18.99
N ALA A 37 2.46 -0.10 19.69
CA ALA A 37 1.70 -1.14 20.39
C ALA A 37 1.13 -2.21 19.43
N VAL A 38 0.74 -1.82 18.21
CA VAL A 38 0.26 -2.76 17.19
C VAL A 38 1.43 -3.61 16.68
N TRP A 39 2.59 -3.00 16.42
CA TRP A 39 3.79 -3.71 16.01
C TRP A 39 4.26 -4.71 17.08
N GLN A 40 4.40 -4.28 18.33
CA GLN A 40 4.82 -5.12 19.45
C GLN A 40 3.88 -6.31 19.64
N SER A 41 2.55 -6.08 19.71
CA SER A 41 1.60 -7.17 19.86
C SER A 41 1.59 -8.14 18.67
N PHE A 42 1.88 -7.67 17.46
CA PHE A 42 2.03 -8.54 16.29
C PHE A 42 3.28 -9.42 16.41
N GLU A 43 4.41 -8.81 16.76
CA GLU A 43 5.68 -9.50 16.90
C GLU A 43 5.68 -10.51 18.07
N ASP A 44 4.93 -10.21 19.12
CA ASP A 44 4.67 -11.08 20.28
C ASP A 44 3.59 -12.16 20.01
N LEU A 45 3.08 -12.26 18.77
CA LEU A 45 2.04 -13.22 18.36
C LEU A 45 0.71 -13.07 19.13
N GLN A 46 0.43 -11.89 19.68
CA GLN A 46 -0.80 -11.61 20.41
C GLN A 46 -1.93 -11.14 19.50
N ARG A 47 -1.60 -10.71 18.27
CA ARG A 47 -2.59 -10.29 17.28
C ARG A 47 -2.13 -10.63 15.86
N PRO A 48 -3.08 -10.81 14.91
CA PRO A 48 -2.75 -10.86 13.50
C PRO A 48 -2.27 -9.51 12.98
N TYR A 49 -1.49 -9.57 11.90
CA TYR A 49 -1.08 -8.40 11.15
C TYR A 49 -2.32 -7.67 10.60
N PRO A 50 -2.42 -6.33 10.74
CA PRO A 50 -3.65 -5.63 10.44
C PRO A 50 -4.00 -5.55 8.95
N GLN A 51 -2.98 -5.55 8.08
CA GLN A 51 -3.15 -5.28 6.64
C GLN A 51 -2.32 -6.25 5.79
N PRO A 52 -2.57 -7.56 5.88
CA PRO A 52 -1.80 -8.56 5.13
C PRO A 52 -1.89 -8.28 3.63
N TYR A 53 -0.74 -8.38 2.96
CA TYR A 53 -0.64 -8.22 1.52
C TYR A 53 0.07 -9.44 0.93
N LEU A 54 -0.63 -10.20 0.10
CA LEU A 54 -0.12 -11.45 -0.50
C LEU A 54 0.49 -12.41 0.54
N ARG A 55 -0.17 -12.59 1.70
CA ARG A 55 0.31 -13.38 2.86
C ARG A 55 1.64 -12.91 3.46
N HIS A 56 1.96 -11.63 3.35
CA HIS A 56 3.13 -11.05 3.99
C HIS A 56 2.77 -9.78 4.77
N ALA A 57 3.55 -9.51 5.81
CA ALA A 57 3.72 -8.20 6.41
C ALA A 57 4.84 -7.48 5.64
N CYS A 58 4.47 -6.57 4.74
CA CYS A 58 5.40 -5.70 4.04
C CYS A 58 5.59 -4.43 4.84
N LEU A 59 6.82 -4.14 5.27
CA LEU A 59 7.13 -3.10 6.24
C LEU A 59 8.24 -2.18 5.71
N ALA A 60 8.08 -0.89 5.99
CA ALA A 60 9.16 0.07 5.97
C ALA A 60 9.48 0.46 7.42
N MET A 61 10.69 0.15 7.86
CA MET A 61 11.19 0.41 9.21
C MET A 61 12.10 1.62 9.18
N VAL A 62 11.72 2.65 9.93
CA VAL A 62 12.49 3.88 10.11
C VAL A 62 13.26 3.77 11.40
N ILE A 63 14.58 3.81 11.29
CA ILE A 63 15.50 3.54 12.39
C ILE A 63 16.33 4.80 12.65
N GLN A 64 16.33 5.24 13.91
CA GLN A 64 16.99 6.46 14.35
C GLN A 64 17.78 6.21 15.64
N ASP A 65 18.90 6.89 15.82
CA ASP A 65 19.75 6.81 17.02
C ASP A 65 19.64 8.04 17.93
N GLY A 66 18.68 8.93 17.64
CA GLY A 66 18.46 10.19 18.36
C GLY A 66 19.44 11.32 18.00
N THR A 67 20.39 11.09 17.10
CA THR A 67 21.29 12.14 16.59
C THR A 67 20.56 13.07 15.61
N VAL A 68 21.00 14.34 15.54
CA VAL A 68 20.43 15.34 14.62
C VAL A 68 20.58 14.91 13.15
N GLU A 69 21.64 14.18 12.84
CA GLU A 69 21.92 13.65 11.50
C GLU A 69 20.88 12.60 11.09
N MET A 70 20.66 11.57 11.90
CA MET A 70 19.64 10.54 11.63
C MET A 70 18.20 11.03 11.83
N GLN A 71 17.98 12.14 12.53
CA GLN A 71 16.68 12.82 12.54
C GLN A 71 16.33 13.39 11.17
N SER A 72 17.32 13.91 10.44
CA SER A 72 17.13 14.52 9.13
C SER A 72 17.17 13.52 7.98
N ASN A 73 17.89 12.41 8.17
CA ASN A 73 18.01 11.33 7.19
C ASN A 73 18.05 9.95 7.91
N PRO A 74 16.88 9.41 8.30
CA PRO A 74 16.81 8.16 9.04
C PRO A 74 17.22 6.97 8.17
N MET A 75 17.71 5.90 8.81
CA MET A 75 17.97 4.64 8.13
C MET A 75 16.65 3.93 7.83
N LEU A 76 16.48 3.45 6.60
CA LEU A 76 15.28 2.75 6.15
C LEU A 76 15.58 1.28 5.88
N TRP A 77 14.83 0.38 6.52
CA TRP A 77 14.83 -1.04 6.18
C TRP A 77 13.49 -1.43 5.58
N PHE A 78 13.53 -2.18 4.47
CA PHE A 78 12.35 -2.69 3.80
C PHE A 78 12.31 -4.20 3.96
N ILE A 79 11.38 -4.67 4.79
CA ILE A 79 11.28 -6.09 5.13
C ILE A 79 9.92 -6.68 4.78
N ARG A 80 9.92 -7.94 4.37
CA ARG A 80 8.72 -8.69 4.04
C ARG A 80 8.74 -10.00 4.80
N LEU A 81 7.93 -10.07 5.86
CA LEU A 81 7.82 -11.25 6.71
C LEU A 81 6.60 -12.10 6.29
N PRO A 82 6.75 -13.42 6.10
CA PRO A 82 5.63 -14.28 5.72
C PRO A 82 4.63 -14.43 6.87
N LEU A 83 3.36 -14.60 6.49
CA LEU A 83 2.22 -14.76 7.39
C LEU A 83 1.48 -16.08 7.12
N ASP A 84 0.90 -16.64 8.18
CA ASP A 84 0.00 -17.79 8.09
C ASP A 84 -1.40 -17.40 7.55
N GLU A 85 -2.31 -18.36 7.45
CA GLU A 85 -3.70 -18.18 7.00
C GLU A 85 -4.57 -17.33 7.94
N PHE A 86 -4.12 -17.13 9.18
CA PHE A 86 -4.74 -16.26 10.16
C PHE A 86 -4.08 -14.88 10.21
N SER A 87 -3.11 -14.62 9.31
CA SER A 87 -2.28 -13.41 9.28
C SER A 87 -1.38 -13.25 10.50
N MET A 88 -1.04 -14.34 11.20
CA MET A 88 -0.02 -14.35 12.25
C MET A 88 1.37 -14.46 11.64
N LEU A 89 2.37 -13.98 12.38
CA LEU A 89 3.76 -14.01 11.95
C LEU A 89 4.33 -15.43 11.92
N ASP A 90 5.02 -15.78 10.84
CA ASP A 90 5.87 -16.97 10.80
C ASP A 90 7.14 -16.74 11.65
N VAL A 91 7.16 -17.35 12.84
CA VAL A 91 8.23 -17.18 13.83
C VAL A 91 9.57 -17.65 13.30
N GLY A 92 9.60 -18.77 12.55
CA GLY A 92 10.83 -19.31 11.99
C GLY A 92 11.53 -18.31 11.06
N SER A 93 10.76 -17.66 10.18
CA SER A 93 11.27 -16.63 9.28
C SER A 93 11.76 -15.38 10.02
N ARG A 94 11.04 -14.93 11.05
CA ARG A 94 11.50 -13.83 11.91
C ARG A 94 12.83 -14.16 12.58
N ASP A 95 12.94 -15.34 13.18
CA ASP A 95 14.13 -15.75 13.92
C ASP A 95 15.33 -15.93 12.99
N LEU A 96 15.12 -16.45 11.77
CA LEU A 96 16.14 -16.48 10.71
C LEU A 96 16.59 -15.07 10.32
N PHE A 97 15.65 -14.12 10.16
CA PHE A 97 15.98 -12.72 9.88
C PHE A 97 16.84 -12.12 11.00
N ILE A 98 16.40 -12.21 12.26
CA ILE A 98 17.12 -11.68 13.43
C ILE A 98 18.51 -12.32 13.54
N GLY A 99 18.61 -13.63 13.37
CA GLY A 99 19.88 -14.36 13.41
C GLY A 99 20.87 -13.87 12.33
N ALA A 100 20.38 -13.62 11.11
CA ALA A 100 21.20 -13.07 10.04
C ALA A 100 21.72 -11.65 10.36
N ILE A 101 20.89 -10.78 10.92
CA ILE A 101 21.29 -9.45 11.37
C ILE A 101 22.34 -9.53 12.48
N LEU A 102 22.11 -10.33 13.52
CA LEU A 102 23.05 -10.51 14.64
C LEU A 102 24.41 -11.01 14.18
N HIS A 103 24.43 -11.97 13.26
CA HIS A 103 25.67 -12.49 12.69
C HIS A 103 26.44 -11.42 11.90
N ARG A 104 25.74 -10.57 11.13
CA ARG A 104 26.36 -9.45 10.39
C ARG A 104 26.87 -8.34 11.31
N LEU A 105 26.12 -8.00 12.36
CA LEU A 105 26.58 -7.08 13.41
C LEU A 105 27.86 -7.58 14.08
N GLY A 106 27.95 -8.87 14.39
CA GLY A 106 29.17 -9.48 14.92
C GLY A 106 30.38 -9.29 13.99
N ARG A 107 30.20 -9.55 12.68
CA ARG A 107 31.26 -9.31 11.67
C ARG A 107 31.62 -7.83 11.53
N GLN A 108 30.64 -6.93 11.60
CA GLN A 108 30.88 -5.50 11.53
C GLN A 108 31.80 -5.04 12.67
N MET A 109 31.57 -5.54 13.90
CA MET A 109 32.44 -5.23 15.04
C MET A 109 33.88 -5.72 14.82
N GLU A 110 34.06 -6.90 14.23
CA GLU A 110 35.38 -7.44 13.88
C GLU A 110 36.08 -6.62 12.77
N GLN A 111 35.35 -6.21 11.73
CA GLN A 111 35.89 -5.45 10.60
C GLN A 111 36.22 -4.00 10.95
N LEU A 112 35.36 -3.32 11.71
CA LEU A 112 35.64 -1.97 12.21
C LEU A 112 36.94 -1.93 13.03
N GLN A 113 37.29 -3.01 13.73
CA GLN A 113 38.56 -3.14 14.45
C GLN A 113 39.78 -3.38 13.54
N GLN A 114 39.58 -3.98 12.35
CA GLN A 114 40.66 -4.38 11.45
C GLN A 114 40.96 -3.36 10.35
N ASN A 115 39.93 -2.84 9.68
CA ASN A 115 40.08 -2.02 8.47
C ASN A 115 39.12 -0.81 8.40
N GLY A 116 38.22 -0.65 9.37
CA GLY A 116 37.29 0.48 9.41
C GLY A 116 36.17 0.41 8.36
N GLU A 117 35.97 -0.74 7.72
CA GLU A 117 34.90 -0.91 6.74
C GLU A 117 33.54 -1.17 7.40
N SER A 118 32.49 -0.60 6.82
CA SER A 118 31.10 -0.82 7.26
C SER A 118 30.48 -1.98 6.49
N VAL A 119 29.78 -2.86 7.21
CA VAL A 119 29.01 -3.98 6.64
C VAL A 119 27.58 -3.53 6.39
N ASP A 120 27.05 -3.84 5.20
CA ASP A 120 25.61 -3.77 4.98
C ASP A 120 24.91 -4.90 5.76
N LEU A 121 24.14 -4.50 6.78
CA LEU A 121 23.40 -5.40 7.66
C LEU A 121 22.28 -6.15 6.93
N LEU A 122 21.76 -5.61 5.83
CA LEU A 122 20.63 -6.19 5.09
C LEU A 122 21.03 -7.02 3.88
N ALA A 123 22.30 -6.98 3.46
CA ALA A 123 22.76 -7.68 2.27
C ALA A 123 22.40 -9.18 2.30
N ASP A 124 22.07 -9.74 1.13
CA ASP A 124 21.70 -11.16 0.90
C ASP A 124 20.61 -11.73 1.82
N ASN A 125 19.79 -10.88 2.45
CA ASN A 125 18.73 -11.35 3.33
C ASN A 125 17.44 -11.62 2.53
N PRO A 126 16.87 -12.85 2.58
CA PRO A 126 15.72 -13.23 1.75
C PRO A 126 14.42 -12.49 2.12
N PHE A 127 14.39 -11.83 3.27
CA PHE A 127 13.26 -11.06 3.74
C PHE A 127 13.36 -9.57 3.38
N VAL A 128 14.46 -9.13 2.77
CA VAL A 128 14.63 -7.74 2.33
C VAL A 128 14.17 -7.57 0.89
N PHE A 129 13.54 -6.44 0.58
CA PHE A 129 13.12 -6.13 -0.78
C PHE A 129 13.43 -4.67 -1.13
N THR A 130 13.57 -4.37 -2.42
CA THR A 130 13.72 -3.00 -2.91
C THR A 130 12.37 -2.46 -3.37
N PRO A 131 11.83 -1.40 -2.76
CA PRO A 131 10.62 -0.76 -3.24
C PRO A 131 10.76 -0.20 -4.66
N PRO A 132 9.67 -0.15 -5.44
CA PRO A 132 9.61 0.68 -6.63
C PRO A 132 9.84 2.16 -6.29
N GLU A 133 10.47 2.90 -7.20
CA GLU A 133 10.82 4.31 -7.03
C GLU A 133 9.61 5.19 -6.65
N GLU A 134 8.47 4.97 -7.30
CA GLU A 134 7.21 5.66 -7.00
C GLU A 134 6.84 5.54 -5.51
N ARG A 135 6.88 4.31 -4.97
CA ARG A 135 6.53 4.06 -3.56
C ARG A 135 7.58 4.61 -2.60
N LEU A 136 8.84 4.62 -3.00
CA LEU A 136 9.92 5.22 -2.21
C LEU A 136 9.73 6.75 -2.11
N CYS A 137 9.40 7.41 -3.23
CA CYS A 137 9.06 8.84 -3.24
C CYS A 137 7.88 9.15 -2.30
N GLN A 138 6.81 8.33 -2.35
CA GLN A 138 5.66 8.48 -1.45
C GLN A 138 6.05 8.31 0.01
N LEU A 139 6.86 7.29 0.34
CA LEU A 139 7.34 7.10 1.71
C LEU A 139 8.16 8.29 2.19
N HIS A 140 9.14 8.76 1.40
CA HIS A 140 9.95 9.91 1.79
C HIS A 140 9.12 11.16 2.02
N ALA A 141 8.14 11.44 1.15
CA ALA A 141 7.22 12.55 1.32
C ALA A 141 6.39 12.42 2.60
N ILE A 142 5.85 11.22 2.88
CA ILE A 142 5.10 10.90 4.10
C ILE A 142 5.98 11.08 5.34
N LEU A 143 7.19 10.51 5.36
CA LEU A 143 8.12 10.62 6.48
C LEU A 143 8.50 12.07 6.75
N ARG A 144 8.81 12.85 5.71
CA ARG A 144 9.16 14.26 5.89
C ARG A 144 7.97 15.05 6.41
N ALA A 145 6.75 14.77 5.97
CA ALA A 145 5.55 15.40 6.50
C ALA A 145 5.30 15.01 7.97
N ASP A 146 5.31 13.71 8.29
CA ASP A 146 5.02 13.17 9.62
C ASP A 146 6.07 13.60 10.66
N LEU A 147 7.34 13.74 10.25
CA LEU A 147 8.45 14.24 11.07
C LEU A 147 8.59 15.77 11.07
N CYS A 148 7.66 16.51 10.45
CA CYS A 148 7.71 17.97 10.33
C CYS A 148 9.03 18.50 9.71
N LEU A 149 9.63 17.74 8.79
CA LEU A 149 10.80 18.12 8.03
C LEU A 149 10.39 18.92 6.77
N PRO A 150 11.31 19.74 6.23
CA PRO A 150 11.09 20.39 4.94
C PRO A 150 10.71 19.37 3.85
N PRO A 151 9.96 19.74 2.81
CA PRO A 151 9.71 18.88 1.64
C PRO A 151 11.02 18.54 0.89
N SER A 152 10.96 17.68 -0.12
CA SER A 152 12.07 17.50 -1.06
C SER A 152 12.34 18.78 -1.87
N ALA A 153 13.49 18.82 -2.53
CA ALA A 153 13.86 19.93 -3.41
C ALA A 153 12.89 20.12 -4.60
N HIS A 154 12.10 19.10 -4.92
CA HIS A 154 11.26 19.06 -6.12
C HIS A 154 9.84 19.61 -5.88
N GLN A 155 9.43 19.82 -4.62
CA GLN A 155 8.09 20.32 -4.31
C GLN A 155 7.85 21.73 -4.90
N ALA A 156 8.86 22.61 -4.86
CA ALA A 156 8.73 23.97 -5.37
C ALA A 156 8.34 23.99 -6.86
N ALA A 157 9.01 23.20 -7.69
CA ALA A 157 8.70 23.07 -9.12
C ALA A 157 7.32 22.45 -9.37
N ALA A 158 6.91 21.48 -8.55
CA ALA A 158 5.59 20.88 -8.65
C ALA A 158 4.46 21.86 -8.27
N LEU A 159 4.66 22.67 -7.22
CA LEU A 159 3.69 23.69 -6.80
C LEU A 159 3.57 24.80 -7.85
N ASP A 160 4.69 25.27 -8.38
CA ASP A 160 4.74 26.26 -9.47
C ASP A 160 3.94 25.77 -10.69
N TYR A 161 4.16 24.51 -11.07
CA TYR A 161 3.38 23.87 -12.13
C TYR A 161 1.88 23.83 -11.83
N LEU A 162 1.46 23.42 -10.63
CA LEU A 162 0.03 23.38 -10.27
C LEU A 162 -0.60 24.78 -10.30
N GLN A 163 0.13 25.82 -9.88
CA GLN A 163 -0.34 27.21 -9.90
C GLN A 163 -0.52 27.72 -11.32
N HIS A 164 0.43 27.43 -12.22
CA HIS A 164 0.40 27.88 -13.61
C HIS A 164 -0.49 27.02 -14.52
N SER A 165 -0.80 25.79 -14.12
CA SER A 165 -1.77 24.92 -14.82
C SER A 165 -3.19 25.50 -14.89
N LEU A 166 -3.48 26.53 -14.08
CA LEU A 166 -4.76 27.25 -14.03
C LEU A 166 -4.98 28.22 -15.22
N GLY A 167 -3.95 28.44 -16.06
CA GLY A 167 -4.01 29.32 -17.23
C GLY A 167 -3.54 28.59 -18.49
N ALA A 168 -4.46 28.29 -19.39
CA ALA A 168 -4.23 27.53 -20.62
C ALA A 168 -2.97 27.95 -21.42
N ASN A 169 -2.23 26.92 -21.88
CA ASN A 169 -1.27 26.82 -23.01
C ASN A 169 0.11 26.22 -22.68
N GLU A 170 0.45 26.01 -21.40
CA GLU A 170 1.71 25.34 -21.00
C GLU A 170 1.52 23.87 -20.59
N GLY A 171 0.51 23.21 -21.17
CA GLY A 171 0.14 21.81 -20.87
C GLY A 171 1.22 20.75 -21.19
N ASP A 172 2.38 21.14 -21.72
CA ASP A 172 3.43 20.24 -22.20
C ASP A 172 4.66 20.10 -21.27
N ASN A 173 4.81 20.93 -20.23
CA ASN A 173 6.03 20.90 -19.40
C ASN A 173 6.02 19.89 -18.25
N TRP A 174 4.93 19.14 -18.07
CA TRP A 174 4.80 18.19 -16.96
C TRP A 174 5.83 17.06 -17.00
N GLN A 175 6.45 16.78 -18.15
CA GLN A 175 7.49 15.75 -18.31
C GLN A 175 8.74 16.04 -17.47
N HIS A 176 8.94 17.30 -17.05
CA HIS A 176 10.06 17.70 -16.18
C HIS A 176 9.71 17.59 -14.69
N LEU A 177 8.46 17.25 -14.35
CA LEU A 177 8.06 17.09 -12.95
C LEU A 177 8.60 15.79 -12.38
N GLU A 178 9.32 15.91 -11.28
CA GLU A 178 9.78 14.75 -10.54
C GLU A 178 8.68 14.20 -9.63
N LEU A 179 8.61 12.86 -9.56
CA LEU A 179 7.63 12.14 -8.74
C LEU A 179 7.69 12.55 -7.26
N ALA A 180 8.89 12.83 -6.75
CA ALA A 180 9.09 13.29 -5.38
C ALA A 180 8.35 14.60 -5.08
N GLY A 181 8.29 15.53 -6.04
CA GLY A 181 7.58 16.80 -5.86
C GLY A 181 6.06 16.62 -5.75
N LEU A 182 5.47 15.76 -6.60
CA LEU A 182 4.05 15.43 -6.54
C LEU A 182 3.71 14.63 -5.27
N ALA A 183 4.60 13.72 -4.86
CA ALA A 183 4.48 12.99 -3.61
C ALA A 183 4.46 13.93 -2.38
N ASP A 184 5.33 14.95 -2.36
CA ASP A 184 5.36 15.95 -1.27
C ASP A 184 4.06 16.75 -1.18
N ILE A 185 3.45 17.11 -2.32
CA ILE A 185 2.15 17.79 -2.35
C ILE A 185 1.06 16.87 -1.81
N ALA A 186 1.01 15.61 -2.26
CA ALA A 186 0.01 14.66 -1.79
C ALA A 186 0.18 14.32 -0.30
N ALA A 187 1.41 14.17 0.19
CA ALA A 187 1.69 13.91 1.60
C ALA A 187 1.28 15.08 2.51
N ARG A 188 1.29 16.32 1.98
CA ARG A 188 0.89 17.57 2.65
C ARG A 188 -0.39 18.16 2.06
N LEU A 189 -1.31 17.33 1.60
CA LEU A 189 -2.49 17.80 0.85
C LEU A 189 -3.31 18.87 1.59
N GLN A 190 -3.31 18.86 2.92
CA GLN A 190 -4.02 19.85 3.74
C GLN A 190 -3.42 21.25 3.63
N GLU A 191 -2.10 21.36 3.46
CA GLU A 191 -1.41 22.65 3.24
C GLU A 191 -1.69 23.22 1.84
N HIS A 192 -1.93 22.33 0.87
CA HIS A 192 -2.10 22.68 -0.55
C HIS A 192 -3.54 22.52 -1.04
N HIS A 193 -4.50 22.41 -0.11
CA HIS A 193 -5.86 22.00 -0.41
C HIS A 193 -6.54 22.91 -1.45
N SER A 194 -6.52 24.22 -1.24
CA SER A 194 -7.15 25.18 -2.17
C SER A 194 -6.51 25.17 -3.57
N LEU A 195 -5.20 24.94 -3.65
CA LEU A 195 -4.49 24.82 -4.92
C LEU A 195 -4.87 23.54 -5.66
N LEU A 196 -4.98 22.42 -4.93
CA LEU A 196 -5.44 21.15 -5.48
C LEU A 196 -6.88 21.28 -6.00
N GLU A 197 -7.76 21.91 -5.22
CA GLU A 197 -9.16 22.13 -5.63
C GLU A 197 -9.26 22.88 -6.96
N GLN A 198 -8.43 23.91 -7.14
CA GLN A 198 -8.42 24.71 -8.37
C GLN A 198 -7.77 23.98 -9.55
N SER A 199 -6.70 23.20 -9.31
CA SER A 199 -5.89 22.60 -10.38
C SER A 199 -6.41 21.26 -10.87
N LEU A 200 -6.88 20.37 -9.98
CA LEU A 200 -7.36 19.02 -10.33
C LEU A 200 -8.33 18.97 -11.52
N PRO A 201 -9.30 19.91 -11.69
CA PRO A 201 -10.21 19.91 -12.84
C PRO A 201 -9.51 20.03 -14.19
N GLN A 202 -8.30 20.60 -14.26
CA GLN A 202 -7.63 20.95 -15.52
C GLN A 202 -6.30 20.21 -15.73
N LEU A 203 -5.77 19.52 -14.73
CA LEU A 203 -4.48 18.82 -14.84
C LEU A 203 -4.45 17.79 -15.97
N PRO A 204 -3.32 17.61 -16.67
CA PRO A 204 -3.12 16.46 -17.53
C PRO A 204 -3.31 15.14 -16.76
N LEU A 205 -3.92 14.15 -17.41
CA LEU A 205 -4.21 12.86 -16.78
C LEU A 205 -2.98 12.14 -16.20
N PRO A 206 -1.77 12.18 -16.81
CA PRO A 206 -0.57 11.60 -16.20
C PRO A 206 -0.19 12.25 -14.86
N VAL A 207 -0.33 13.59 -14.75
CA VAL A 207 -0.04 14.32 -13.51
C VAL A 207 -1.07 14.00 -12.44
N LEU A 208 -2.35 13.98 -12.83
CA LEU A 208 -3.44 13.58 -11.94
C LEU A 208 -3.24 12.15 -11.43
N ALA A 209 -2.88 11.21 -12.32
CA ALA A 209 -2.61 9.82 -11.96
C ALA A 209 -1.46 9.71 -10.95
N ALA A 210 -0.37 10.47 -11.14
CA ALA A 210 0.75 10.51 -10.21
C ALA A 210 0.37 11.09 -8.84
N LEU A 211 -0.45 12.15 -8.79
CA LEU A 211 -1.01 12.66 -7.53
C LEU A 211 -1.90 11.62 -6.84
N CYS A 212 -2.74 10.91 -7.59
CA CYS A 212 -3.60 9.86 -7.05
C CYS A 212 -2.82 8.69 -6.43
N GLN A 213 -1.60 8.40 -6.91
CA GLN A 213 -0.70 7.44 -6.23
C GLN A 213 -0.30 7.90 -4.82
N GLY A 214 -0.22 9.21 -4.57
CA GLY A 214 0.01 9.76 -3.24
C GLY A 214 -1.25 9.85 -2.38
N PHE A 215 -2.38 10.25 -2.99
CA PHE A 215 -3.67 10.34 -2.30
C PHE A 215 -4.16 9.00 -1.74
N GLU A 216 -3.75 7.85 -2.30
CA GLU A 216 -4.10 6.54 -1.72
C GLU A 216 -3.58 6.34 -0.28
N ASN A 217 -2.60 7.14 0.15
CA ASN A 217 -1.97 7.04 1.47
C ASN A 217 -2.48 8.09 2.47
N ARG A 218 -3.34 9.03 2.04
CA ARG A 218 -3.82 10.14 2.87
C ARG A 218 -5.33 10.29 2.78
N THR A 219 -5.97 10.66 3.88
CA THR A 219 -7.41 10.94 3.89
C THR A 219 -7.73 12.12 2.99
N ILE A 220 -8.65 11.92 2.04
CA ILE A 220 -9.18 12.98 1.17
C ILE A 220 -10.61 13.31 1.56
N ASP A 221 -10.94 14.59 1.53
CA ASP A 221 -12.29 15.05 1.85
C ASP A 221 -13.26 14.83 0.68
N SER A 222 -14.55 15.09 0.93
CA SER A 222 -15.59 14.94 -0.09
C SER A 222 -15.41 15.86 -1.30
N GLN A 223 -14.72 16.99 -1.15
CA GLN A 223 -14.57 18.00 -2.21
C GLN A 223 -13.54 17.54 -3.23
N LEU A 224 -12.33 17.19 -2.77
CA LEU A 224 -11.30 16.60 -3.63
C LEU A 224 -11.76 15.27 -4.23
N SER A 225 -12.49 14.46 -3.45
CA SER A 225 -13.07 13.20 -3.94
C SER A 225 -14.00 13.41 -5.13
N LYS A 226 -14.90 14.41 -5.05
CA LYS A 226 -15.82 14.74 -6.15
C LYS A 226 -15.09 15.21 -7.40
N LEU A 227 -14.03 16.00 -7.25
CA LEU A 227 -13.22 16.46 -8.39
C LEU A 227 -12.51 15.29 -9.08
N ILE A 228 -11.87 14.41 -8.32
CA ILE A 228 -11.19 13.23 -8.87
C ILE A 228 -12.21 12.27 -9.51
N GLU A 229 -13.37 12.04 -8.89
CA GLU A 229 -14.44 11.23 -9.48
C GLU A 229 -14.95 11.82 -10.80
N GLN A 230 -15.17 13.15 -10.86
CA GLN A 230 -15.58 13.80 -12.10
C GLN A 230 -14.55 13.60 -13.19
N ARG A 231 -13.26 13.82 -12.89
CA ARG A 231 -12.15 13.58 -13.81
C ARG A 231 -12.07 12.13 -14.27
N LEU A 232 -12.34 11.18 -13.39
CA LEU A 232 -12.42 9.77 -13.73
C LEU A 232 -13.59 9.50 -14.70
N LYS A 233 -14.78 10.01 -14.41
CA LYS A 233 -15.96 9.83 -15.27
C LYS A 233 -15.77 10.44 -16.65
N ASP A 234 -15.22 11.66 -16.73
CA ASP A 234 -14.89 12.32 -18.00
C ASP A 234 -13.87 11.51 -18.81
N TYR A 235 -12.85 10.97 -18.14
CA TYR A 235 -11.84 10.12 -18.77
C TYR A 235 -12.47 8.86 -19.38
N LEU A 236 -13.29 8.14 -18.63
CA LEU A 236 -13.94 6.92 -19.12
C LEU A 236 -14.89 7.18 -20.30
N GLN A 237 -15.58 8.32 -20.31
CA GLN A 237 -16.42 8.72 -21.45
C GLN A 237 -15.60 8.99 -22.72
N GLN A 238 -14.37 9.49 -22.58
CA GLN A 238 -13.50 9.83 -23.71
C GLN A 238 -12.77 8.61 -24.28
N THR A 239 -12.30 7.70 -23.41
CA THR A 239 -11.50 6.55 -23.83
C THR A 239 -12.32 5.31 -24.16
N GLY A 240 -13.58 5.24 -23.73
CA GLY A 240 -14.35 4.00 -23.77
C GLY A 240 -13.61 2.89 -23.01
N ASP A 241 -13.62 1.67 -23.55
CA ASP A 241 -13.08 0.48 -22.88
C ASP A 241 -11.56 0.50 -22.63
N ASP A 242 -10.77 1.26 -23.42
CA ASP A 242 -9.31 1.33 -23.29
C ASP A 242 -8.88 2.43 -22.30
N ALA A 243 -8.99 2.13 -21.01
CA ALA A 243 -8.81 3.10 -19.93
C ALA A 243 -7.61 2.77 -19.01
N PRO A 244 -6.34 2.82 -19.48
CA PRO A 244 -5.17 2.38 -18.70
C PRO A 244 -4.92 3.16 -17.40
N LEU A 245 -5.37 4.42 -17.29
CA LEU A 245 -5.23 5.23 -16.07
C LEU A 245 -6.38 5.06 -15.07
N LEU A 246 -7.42 4.29 -15.39
CA LEU A 246 -8.55 4.02 -14.49
C LEU A 246 -8.09 3.51 -13.12
N PRO A 247 -7.20 2.50 -13.01
CA PRO A 247 -6.68 2.04 -11.72
C PRO A 247 -6.05 3.17 -10.90
N SER A 248 -5.19 4.00 -11.52
CA SER A 248 -4.51 5.08 -10.82
C SER A 248 -5.47 6.13 -10.30
N LEU A 249 -6.42 6.59 -11.12
CA LEU A 249 -7.43 7.57 -10.71
C LEU A 249 -8.33 7.02 -9.61
N LEU A 250 -8.77 5.77 -9.74
CA LEU A 250 -9.57 5.09 -8.72
C LEU A 250 -8.80 4.97 -7.41
N ARG A 251 -7.52 4.58 -7.42
CA ARG A 251 -6.68 4.47 -6.20
C ARG A 251 -6.63 5.77 -5.40
N GLY A 252 -6.61 6.92 -6.08
CA GLY A 252 -6.65 8.24 -5.44
C GLY A 252 -7.90 8.46 -4.59
N LEU A 253 -9.02 7.82 -4.91
CA LEU A 253 -10.28 7.91 -4.17
C LEU A 253 -10.36 6.96 -2.97
N SER A 254 -9.40 6.04 -2.80
CA SER A 254 -9.49 4.94 -1.84
C SER A 254 -9.49 5.35 -0.36
N GLN A 255 -9.12 6.60 -0.08
CA GLN A 255 -9.11 7.22 1.25
C GLN A 255 -10.16 8.33 1.38
N SER A 256 -11.19 8.31 0.54
CA SER A 256 -12.31 9.23 0.64
C SER A 256 -13.07 9.07 1.95
N THR A 257 -13.42 10.20 2.54
CA THR A 257 -14.33 10.27 3.70
C THR A 257 -15.79 10.05 3.32
N ASP A 258 -16.17 10.17 2.03
CA ASP A 258 -17.53 9.93 1.55
C ASP A 258 -17.69 8.47 1.07
N LEU A 259 -17.87 7.57 2.04
CA LEU A 259 -18.00 6.14 1.77
C LEU A 259 -19.26 5.79 0.95
N ALA A 260 -20.32 6.59 1.05
CA ALA A 260 -21.56 6.35 0.31
C ALA A 260 -21.37 6.65 -1.18
N GLN A 261 -20.74 7.78 -1.50
CA GLN A 261 -20.34 8.14 -2.86
C GLN A 261 -19.36 7.11 -3.44
N LEU A 262 -18.35 6.72 -2.65
CA LEU A 262 -17.35 5.73 -3.09
C LEU A 262 -17.97 4.37 -3.40
N ARG A 263 -18.90 3.92 -2.55
CA ARG A 263 -19.68 2.69 -2.77
C ARG A 263 -20.47 2.77 -4.07
N GLN A 264 -21.15 3.89 -4.33
CA GLN A 264 -21.94 4.09 -5.53
C GLN A 264 -21.07 4.05 -6.79
N LEU A 265 -19.92 4.74 -6.78
CA LEU A 265 -18.95 4.71 -7.87
C LEU A 265 -18.45 3.29 -8.16
N VAL A 266 -18.11 2.52 -7.13
CA VAL A 266 -17.64 1.13 -7.30
C VAL A 266 -18.73 0.24 -7.92
N ILE A 267 -19.99 0.40 -7.52
CA ILE A 267 -21.11 -0.33 -8.13
C ILE A 267 -21.25 0.05 -9.61
N GLU A 268 -21.20 1.34 -9.94
CA GLU A 268 -21.25 1.84 -11.33
C GLU A 268 -20.12 1.24 -12.19
N LEU A 269 -18.89 1.24 -11.67
CA LEU A 269 -17.72 0.66 -12.36
C LEU A 269 -17.87 -0.85 -12.56
N LEU A 270 -18.28 -1.59 -11.53
CA LEU A 270 -18.52 -3.04 -11.61
C LEU A 270 -19.65 -3.41 -12.57
N GLN A 271 -20.60 -2.50 -12.83
CA GLN A 271 -21.69 -2.72 -13.79
C GLN A 271 -21.36 -2.23 -15.21
N SER A 272 -20.27 -1.48 -15.37
CA SER A 272 -19.78 -1.00 -16.66
C SER A 272 -18.93 -2.07 -17.38
N PRO A 273 -18.59 -1.88 -18.67
CA PRO A 273 -17.63 -2.74 -19.37
C PRO A 273 -16.27 -2.87 -18.65
N HIS A 274 -15.88 -1.86 -17.86
CA HIS A 274 -14.64 -1.89 -17.07
C HIS A 274 -14.66 -2.88 -15.92
N GLY A 275 -15.83 -3.35 -15.49
CA GLY A 275 -15.99 -4.27 -14.36
C GLY A 275 -15.16 -5.55 -14.50
N GLN A 276 -14.88 -5.99 -15.73
CA GLN A 276 -14.13 -7.21 -16.03
C GLN A 276 -12.62 -6.97 -16.21
N GLN A 277 -12.14 -5.73 -16.11
CA GLN A 277 -10.71 -5.43 -16.24
C GLN A 277 -9.96 -5.91 -15.00
N LEU A 278 -8.90 -6.68 -15.21
CA LEU A 278 -8.14 -7.29 -14.12
C LEU A 278 -7.54 -6.22 -13.20
N GLU A 279 -7.05 -5.12 -13.76
CA GLU A 279 -6.43 -4.02 -13.03
C GLU A 279 -7.43 -3.28 -12.15
N LEU A 280 -8.69 -3.13 -12.61
CA LEU A 280 -9.77 -2.58 -11.79
C LEU A 280 -10.09 -3.54 -10.64
N LEU A 281 -10.28 -4.83 -10.92
CA LEU A 281 -10.60 -5.83 -9.90
C LEU A 281 -9.47 -5.97 -8.86
N ALA A 282 -8.20 -5.95 -9.28
CA ALA A 282 -7.04 -5.94 -8.40
C ALA A 282 -6.94 -4.63 -7.58
N THR A 283 -7.36 -3.51 -8.15
CA THR A 283 -7.46 -2.24 -7.41
C THR A 283 -8.53 -2.31 -6.33
N LEU A 284 -9.70 -2.88 -6.65
CA LEU A 284 -10.78 -3.07 -5.68
C LEU A 284 -10.37 -4.02 -4.54
N SER A 285 -9.74 -5.15 -4.88
CA SER A 285 -9.29 -6.13 -3.88
C SER A 285 -8.16 -5.59 -2.98
N SER A 286 -7.31 -4.70 -3.50
CA SER A 286 -6.17 -4.19 -2.76
C SER A 286 -6.52 -2.94 -1.94
N ARG A 287 -7.19 -1.95 -2.56
CA ARG A 287 -7.45 -0.62 -1.99
C ARG A 287 -8.87 -0.40 -1.49
N PHE A 288 -9.86 -1.12 -2.01
CA PHE A 288 -11.29 -0.91 -1.67
C PHE A 288 -11.90 -2.11 -0.95
N HIS A 289 -11.04 -3.01 -0.45
CA HIS A 289 -11.44 -4.27 0.15
C HIS A 289 -12.50 -4.13 1.25
N LEU A 290 -12.48 -3.04 2.04
CA LEU A 290 -13.50 -2.77 3.07
C LEU A 290 -14.91 -2.57 2.50
N LEU A 291 -15.05 -2.08 1.26
CA LEU A 291 -16.36 -1.99 0.59
C LEU A 291 -16.94 -3.37 0.26
N LEU A 292 -16.10 -4.40 0.15
CA LEU A 292 -16.52 -5.79 -0.09
C LEU A 292 -17.16 -6.45 1.15
N VAL A 293 -17.22 -5.76 2.30
CA VAL A 293 -18.08 -6.18 3.43
C VAL A 293 -19.55 -6.09 3.03
N ASP A 294 -19.91 -5.16 2.14
CA ASP A 294 -21.26 -5.03 1.58
C ASP A 294 -21.53 -6.18 0.61
N LYS A 295 -22.60 -6.94 0.88
CA LYS A 295 -22.98 -8.13 0.10
C LYS A 295 -23.22 -7.83 -1.38
N LEU A 296 -23.82 -6.70 -1.71
CA LEU A 296 -24.09 -6.32 -3.10
C LEU A 296 -22.77 -6.06 -3.83
N VAL A 297 -21.88 -5.26 -3.23
CA VAL A 297 -20.58 -4.95 -3.83
C VAL A 297 -19.75 -6.22 -3.99
N CYS A 298 -19.72 -7.07 -2.96
CA CYS A 298 -19.01 -8.35 -3.00
C CYS A 298 -19.55 -9.29 -4.09
N SER A 299 -20.88 -9.38 -4.22
CA SER A 299 -21.50 -10.22 -5.24
C SER A 299 -21.17 -9.72 -6.65
N LEU A 300 -21.30 -8.42 -6.91
CA LEU A 300 -20.93 -7.83 -8.19
C LEU A 300 -19.44 -8.05 -8.51
N PHE A 301 -18.57 -7.84 -7.52
CA PHE A 301 -17.13 -8.07 -7.66
C PHE A 301 -16.81 -9.51 -8.07
N LEU A 302 -17.37 -10.50 -7.37
CA LEU A 302 -17.12 -11.92 -7.65
C LEU A 302 -17.68 -12.34 -9.01
N GLU A 303 -18.87 -11.85 -9.38
CA GLU A 303 -19.46 -12.10 -10.70
C GLU A 303 -18.57 -11.55 -11.81
N GLN A 304 -18.10 -10.31 -11.70
CA GLN A 304 -17.20 -9.74 -12.72
C GLN A 304 -15.84 -10.45 -12.76
N LEU A 305 -15.30 -10.83 -11.59
CA LEU A 305 -14.03 -11.56 -11.51
C LEU A 305 -14.12 -12.94 -12.17
N ALA A 306 -15.24 -13.65 -12.00
CA ALA A 306 -15.46 -14.94 -12.63
C ALA A 306 -15.75 -14.84 -14.13
N ALA A 307 -16.43 -13.77 -14.57
CA ALA A 307 -16.77 -13.54 -15.96
C ALA A 307 -15.58 -13.02 -16.79
N SER A 308 -14.58 -12.41 -16.15
CA SER A 308 -13.42 -11.82 -16.82
C SER A 308 -12.50 -12.89 -17.44
N PRO A 309 -12.33 -12.88 -18.79
CA PRO A 309 -11.40 -13.81 -19.45
C PRO A 309 -9.97 -13.65 -18.94
N SER A 310 -9.54 -12.40 -18.76
CA SER A 310 -8.21 -12.01 -18.31
C SER A 310 -7.97 -12.29 -16.82
N ALA A 311 -9.03 -12.35 -16.01
CA ALA A 311 -8.93 -12.61 -14.57
C ALA A 311 -9.25 -14.05 -14.15
N SER A 312 -9.62 -14.93 -15.09
CA SER A 312 -9.91 -16.35 -14.82
C SER A 312 -8.83 -17.07 -13.99
N HIS A 313 -7.55 -16.76 -14.25
CA HIS A 313 -6.40 -17.29 -13.50
C HIS A 313 -6.12 -16.52 -12.19
N ALA A 314 -6.57 -15.26 -12.14
CA ALA A 314 -6.45 -14.39 -10.97
C ALA A 314 -7.56 -14.61 -9.94
N PHE A 315 -8.67 -15.27 -10.30
CA PHE A 315 -9.81 -15.52 -9.40
C PHE A 315 -9.34 -16.14 -8.08
N SER A 316 -8.66 -17.29 -8.13
CA SER A 316 -8.18 -17.97 -6.92
C SER A 316 -7.20 -17.12 -6.13
N GLN A 317 -6.33 -16.35 -6.81
CA GLN A 317 -5.33 -15.51 -6.16
C GLN A 317 -5.98 -14.35 -5.40
N LEU A 318 -6.87 -13.60 -6.06
CA LEU A 318 -7.56 -12.45 -5.45
C LEU A 318 -8.53 -12.90 -4.35
N VAL A 319 -9.25 -14.02 -4.54
CA VAL A 319 -10.14 -14.56 -3.50
C VAL A 319 -9.33 -15.05 -2.29
N ALA A 320 -8.22 -15.76 -2.50
CA ALA A 320 -7.34 -16.17 -1.40
C ALA A 320 -6.75 -14.97 -0.65
N GLU A 321 -6.35 -13.92 -1.38
CA GLU A 321 -5.87 -12.68 -0.79
C GLU A 321 -6.94 -12.02 0.07
N LEU A 322 -8.17 -11.90 -0.44
CA LEU A 322 -9.28 -11.29 0.30
C LEU A 322 -9.71 -12.14 1.50
N LEU A 323 -9.65 -13.47 1.40
CA LEU A 323 -9.90 -14.37 2.53
C LEU A 323 -8.82 -14.26 3.62
N SER A 324 -7.62 -13.74 3.34
CA SER A 324 -6.65 -13.45 4.41
C SER A 324 -7.13 -12.32 5.35
N LEU A 325 -8.06 -11.48 4.89
CA LEU A 325 -8.66 -10.41 5.69
C LEU A 325 -9.83 -10.96 6.51
N ASN A 326 -9.62 -11.11 7.82
CA ASN A 326 -10.62 -11.67 8.75
C ASN A 326 -11.97 -10.95 8.71
N THR A 327 -11.98 -9.64 8.42
CA THR A 327 -13.22 -8.83 8.31
C THR A 327 -14.07 -9.20 7.10
N LEU A 328 -13.48 -9.74 6.03
CA LEU A 328 -14.18 -10.06 4.78
C LEU A 328 -14.61 -11.52 4.68
N LYS A 329 -13.96 -12.43 5.42
CA LYS A 329 -14.23 -13.87 5.40
C LYS A 329 -15.74 -14.20 5.43
N PRO A 330 -16.57 -13.65 6.34
CA PRO A 330 -17.98 -14.02 6.42
C PRO A 330 -18.76 -13.66 5.14
N THR A 331 -18.58 -12.44 4.62
CA THR A 331 -19.27 -11.97 3.41
C THR A 331 -18.80 -12.72 2.18
N LEU A 332 -17.49 -12.91 2.02
CA LEU A 332 -16.92 -13.62 0.87
C LEU A 332 -17.40 -15.07 0.81
N ILE A 333 -17.30 -15.81 1.92
CA ILE A 333 -17.75 -17.21 1.97
C ILE A 333 -19.24 -17.30 1.64
N HIS A 334 -20.05 -16.40 2.20
CA HIS A 334 -21.48 -16.35 1.89
C HIS A 334 -21.76 -16.12 0.39
N CYS A 335 -21.07 -15.17 -0.23
CA CYS A 335 -21.24 -14.87 -1.66
C CYS A 335 -20.69 -15.98 -2.57
N LEU A 336 -19.65 -16.71 -2.16
CA LEU A 336 -19.10 -17.84 -2.92
C LEU A 336 -20.03 -19.07 -2.90
N LEU A 337 -20.74 -19.28 -1.78
CA LEU A 337 -21.58 -20.45 -1.54
C LEU A 337 -23.08 -20.22 -1.79
N THR A 338 -23.49 -19.02 -2.18
CA THR A 338 -24.90 -18.74 -2.48
C THR A 338 -25.39 -19.55 -3.69
N GLU A 339 -26.63 -20.02 -3.65
CA GLU A 339 -27.25 -20.74 -4.77
C GLU A 339 -27.57 -19.80 -5.95
N GLN A 340 -27.74 -18.50 -5.68
CA GLN A 340 -28.01 -17.47 -6.68
C GLN A 340 -26.71 -16.91 -7.25
N ARG A 341 -26.00 -17.71 -8.04
CA ARG A 341 -24.75 -17.33 -8.73
C ARG A 341 -24.80 -17.67 -10.21
N SER A 342 -24.12 -16.89 -11.04
CA SER A 342 -24.00 -17.20 -12.47
C SER A 342 -23.25 -18.53 -12.69
N PRO A 343 -23.40 -19.18 -13.86
CA PRO A 343 -22.62 -20.38 -14.19
C PRO A 343 -21.11 -20.14 -14.14
N ALA A 344 -20.65 -18.95 -14.52
CA ALA A 344 -19.24 -18.58 -14.47
C ALA A 344 -18.73 -18.53 -13.03
N LEU A 345 -19.46 -17.84 -12.14
CA LEU A 345 -19.10 -17.77 -10.72
C LEU A 345 -19.19 -19.14 -10.04
N ALA A 346 -20.20 -19.94 -10.39
CA ALA A 346 -20.31 -21.31 -9.87
C ALA A 346 -19.08 -22.15 -10.20
N SER A 347 -18.68 -22.16 -11.48
CA SER A 347 -17.51 -22.92 -11.92
C SER A 347 -16.21 -22.41 -11.28
N ALA A 348 -16.04 -21.09 -11.16
CA ALA A 348 -14.83 -20.51 -10.57
C ALA A 348 -14.73 -20.80 -9.06
N ALA A 349 -15.85 -20.68 -8.35
CA ALA A 349 -15.92 -20.98 -6.91
C ALA A 349 -15.70 -22.47 -6.63
N ASP A 350 -16.29 -23.37 -7.43
CA ASP A 350 -16.10 -24.81 -7.25
C ASP A 350 -14.65 -25.23 -7.51
N ALA A 351 -14.00 -24.65 -8.53
CA ALA A 351 -12.58 -24.85 -8.81
C ALA A 351 -11.70 -24.34 -7.66
N PHE A 352 -12.01 -23.17 -7.09
CA PHE A 352 -11.32 -22.61 -5.94
C PHE A 352 -11.43 -23.50 -4.70
N ILE A 353 -12.64 -23.99 -4.39
CA ILE A 353 -12.89 -24.88 -3.25
C ILE A 353 -12.12 -26.21 -3.42
N ALA A 354 -12.16 -26.80 -4.62
CA ALA A 354 -11.41 -28.02 -4.92
C ALA A 354 -9.88 -27.86 -4.78
N GLN A 355 -9.34 -26.70 -5.18
CA GLN A 355 -7.93 -26.37 -4.97
C GLN A 355 -7.59 -26.24 -3.48
N ALA A 356 -8.45 -25.58 -2.70
CA ALA A 356 -8.24 -25.41 -1.26
C ALA A 356 -8.27 -26.74 -0.51
N THR A 357 -9.11 -27.70 -0.92
CA THR A 357 -9.17 -29.03 -0.30
C THR A 357 -7.99 -29.93 -0.64
N ASN A 358 -7.31 -29.69 -1.76
CA ASN A 358 -6.16 -30.51 -2.18
C ASN A 358 -4.82 -30.02 -1.61
N ASN A 359 -4.77 -28.78 -1.12
CA ASN A 359 -3.57 -28.16 -0.55
C ASN A 359 -3.51 -28.25 0.99
N ASN A 360 -4.58 -28.74 1.63
CA ASN A 360 -4.64 -29.14 3.04
C ASN A 360 -4.45 -30.65 3.16
#